data_AF-A0A9X9LQ85-F1
#
_entry.id   AF-A0A9X9LQ85-F1
#
_cell.length_a   1.000
_cell.length_b   1.000
_cell.length_c   1.000
_cell.angle_alpha   90.00
_cell.angle_beta   90.00
_cell.angle_gamma   90.00
#
_symmetry.space_group_name_H-M   'P 1'
#
loop_
_entity.id
_entity.type
_entity.pdbx_description
1 polymer ?
#
loop_
_entity_poly.entity_id
_entity_poly.type
_entity_poly.pdbx_seq_one_letter_code
_entity_poly.pdbx_strand_id
1 'polypeptide(L)'
;VIGSNFDQSSFNPHGISTFTDEDNTVYLLVVNHPDFKSTVELFKFQEEEKSLLHLKTIKHKLLPNLNDIVAVGPEHFYATNDHYFVNPYLRSWELYLGLAWSYVVHYSPNEVRVMADGFDFANGINISPDG
;
A
#
# COMPACT_ATOMS: atom_id res chain seq x y z
N VAL A 1 6.93 -1.53 -16.97
CA VAL A 1 7.66 -1.72 -15.70
C VAL A 1 8.95 -2.46 -16.01
N ILE A 2 10.07 -2.05 -15.43
CA ILE A 2 11.37 -2.69 -15.57
C ILE A 2 11.89 -3.12 -14.19
N GLY A 3 12.59 -4.25 -14.12
CA GLY A 3 13.10 -4.83 -12.87
C GLY A 3 13.13 -6.36 -12.98
N SER A 4 14.30 -6.97 -12.81
CA SER A 4 14.52 -8.40 -13.08
C SER A 4 13.76 -9.34 -12.14
N ASN A 5 13.39 -8.85 -10.96
CA ASN A 5 12.78 -9.64 -9.89
C ASN A 5 11.29 -9.29 -9.66
N PHE A 6 10.73 -8.42 -10.50
CA PHE A 6 9.32 -8.05 -10.42
C PHE A 6 8.49 -8.96 -11.32
N ASP A 7 7.58 -9.74 -10.71
CA ASP A 7 6.67 -10.60 -11.45
C ASP A 7 5.52 -9.77 -12.04
N GLN A 8 5.67 -9.37 -13.30
CA GLN A 8 4.66 -8.62 -14.02
C GLN A 8 3.38 -9.42 -14.28
N SER A 9 3.45 -10.75 -14.29
CA SER A 9 2.30 -11.59 -14.62
C SER A 9 1.25 -11.66 -13.51
N SER A 10 1.68 -11.46 -12.26
CA SER A 10 0.81 -11.39 -11.08
C SER A 10 0.54 -9.96 -10.60
N PHE A 11 0.97 -8.95 -11.35
CA PHE A 11 0.75 -7.55 -10.99
C PHE A 11 -0.74 -7.18 -11.11
N ASN A 12 -1.33 -6.86 -9.97
CA ASN A 12 -2.73 -6.51 -9.80
C ASN A 12 -2.79 -5.23 -8.93
N PRO A 13 -2.53 -4.05 -9.54
CA PRO A 13 -2.45 -2.78 -8.81
C PRO A 13 -3.81 -2.30 -8.32
N HIS A 14 -3.80 -1.62 -7.17
CA HIS A 14 -4.99 -1.05 -6.53
C HIS A 14 -4.74 0.44 -6.18
N GLY A 15 -4.63 0.80 -4.89
CA GLY A 15 -4.26 2.15 -4.46
C GLY A 15 -2.82 2.55 -4.82
N ILE A 16 -2.59 3.85 -4.95
CA ILE A 16 -1.28 4.42 -5.35
C ILE A 16 -1.00 5.73 -4.62
N SER A 17 0.28 6.01 -4.38
CA SER A 17 0.74 7.33 -3.93
C SER A 17 2.10 7.65 -4.52
N THR A 18 2.37 8.92 -4.73
CA THR A 18 3.70 9.41 -5.12
C THR A 18 4.39 10.12 -3.97
N PHE A 19 5.72 10.09 -3.98
CA PHE A 19 6.56 10.94 -3.15
C PHE A 19 7.67 11.52 -4.03
N THR A 20 7.87 12.83 -3.97
CA THR A 20 8.96 13.52 -4.67
C THR A 20 10.01 13.88 -3.64
N ASP A 21 11.20 13.32 -3.80
CA ASP A 21 12.33 13.57 -2.90
C ASP A 21 13.02 14.91 -3.22
N GLU A 22 13.91 15.37 -2.34
CA GLU A 22 14.62 16.65 -2.48
C GLU A 22 15.43 16.75 -3.77
N ASP A 23 15.90 15.61 -4.30
CA ASP A 23 16.63 15.51 -5.57
C ASP A 23 15.71 15.47 -6.81
N ASN A 24 14.40 15.65 -6.63
CA ASN A 24 13.34 15.49 -7.63
C ASN A 24 13.14 14.05 -8.13
N THR A 25 13.72 13.04 -7.48
CA THR A 25 13.37 11.65 -7.75
C THR A 25 11.90 11.43 -7.38
N VAL A 26 11.12 10.96 -8.35
CA VAL A 26 9.71 10.61 -8.14
C VAL A 26 9.62 9.12 -7.83
N TYR A 27 9.15 8.82 -6.62
CA TYR A 27 8.78 7.49 -6.19
C TYR A 27 7.29 7.29 -6.39
N LEU A 28 6.92 6.13 -6.92
CA LEU A 28 5.54 5.66 -7.02
C LEU A 28 5.42 4.41 -6.14
N LEU A 29 4.57 4.48 -5.13
CA LEU A 29 4.20 3.35 -4.30
C LEU A 29 2.85 2.84 -4.78
N VAL A 30 2.72 1.53 -4.95
CA VAL A 30 1.51 0.90 -5.50
C VAL A 30 1.10 -0.26 -4.61
N VAL A 31 -0.12 -0.22 -4.09
CA VAL A 31 -0.76 -1.39 -3.50
C VAL A 31 -0.96 -2.43 -4.59
N ASN A 32 -0.57 -3.67 -4.33
CA ASN A 32 -0.63 -4.77 -5.29
C ASN A 32 -1.18 -6.04 -4.62
N HIS A 33 -1.95 -6.82 -5.38
CA HIS A 33 -2.62 -8.03 -4.90
C HIS A 33 -2.25 -9.32 -5.65
N PRO A 34 -0.99 -9.77 -5.60
CA PRO A 34 -0.57 -11.00 -6.25
C PRO A 34 -1.09 -12.22 -5.47
N ASP A 35 -1.74 -13.17 -6.15
CA ASP A 35 -2.21 -14.44 -5.57
C ASP A 35 -2.96 -14.30 -4.23
N PHE A 36 -3.92 -13.35 -4.17
CA PHE A 36 -4.73 -13.04 -2.97
C PHE A 36 -3.93 -12.52 -1.75
N LYS A 37 -2.67 -12.13 -1.93
CA LYS A 37 -1.87 -11.42 -0.92
C LYS A 37 -2.03 -9.92 -1.10
N SER A 38 -1.46 -9.14 -0.18
CA SER A 38 -1.33 -7.69 -0.31
C SER A 38 0.13 -7.29 -0.14
N THR A 39 0.61 -6.42 -1.01
CA THR A 39 1.96 -5.89 -1.02
C THR A 39 1.93 -4.40 -1.36
N VAL A 40 3.01 -3.68 -1.04
CA VAL A 40 3.27 -2.37 -1.64
C VAL A 40 4.51 -2.49 -2.51
N GLU A 41 4.38 -2.17 -3.78
CA GLU A 41 5.47 -2.14 -4.74
C GLU A 41 6.03 -0.71 -4.82
N LEU A 42 7.30 -0.55 -4.53
CA LEU A 42 8.02 0.70 -4.69
C LEU A 42 8.65 0.75 -6.07
N PHE A 43 8.35 1.81 -6.81
CA PHE A 43 8.96 2.12 -8.08
C PHE A 43 9.64 3.49 -8.03
N LYS A 44 10.74 3.63 -8.78
CA LYS A 44 11.23 4.93 -9.25
C LYS A 44 10.66 5.20 -10.63
N PHE A 45 10.05 6.36 -10.82
CA PHE A 45 9.61 6.81 -12.13
C PHE A 45 10.78 7.37 -12.93
N GLN A 46 10.92 6.92 -14.18
CA GLN A 46 11.92 7.42 -15.12
C GLN A 46 11.20 8.11 -16.27
N GLU A 47 11.24 9.44 -16.26
CA GLU A 47 10.43 10.28 -17.16
C GLU A 47 10.84 10.14 -18.62
N GLU A 48 12.14 10.15 -18.91
CA GLU A 48 12.67 10.05 -20.28
C GLU A 48 12.25 8.73 -20.95
N GLU A 49 12.36 7.62 -20.23
CA GLU A 49 12.00 6.28 -20.71
C GLU A 49 10.50 5.96 -20.56
N LYS A 50 9.73 6.83 -19.90
CA LYS A 50 8.34 6.59 -19.48
C LYS A 50 8.18 5.24 -18.80
N SER A 51 9.10 4.94 -17.90
CA SER A 51 9.22 3.63 -17.28
C SER A 51 9.09 3.71 -15.76
N LEU A 52 8.76 2.58 -15.15
CA LEU A 52 8.74 2.40 -13.71
C LEU A 52 9.80 1.35 -13.38
N LEU A 53 10.86 1.76 -12.71
CA LEU A 53 11.90 0.88 -12.20
C LEU A 53 11.45 0.33 -10.85
N HIS A 54 11.16 -0.97 -10.77
CA HIS A 54 10.84 -1.63 -9.51
C HIS A 54 12.08 -1.66 -8.62
N LEU A 55 11.92 -1.19 -7.39
CA LEU A 55 12.98 -1.15 -6.39
C LEU A 55 12.76 -2.18 -5.29
N LYS A 56 11.51 -2.36 -4.84
CA LYS A 56 11.22 -3.17 -3.66
C LYS A 56 9.76 -3.62 -3.62
N THR A 57 9.56 -4.84 -3.13
CA THR A 57 8.26 -5.34 -2.69
C THR A 57 8.20 -5.30 -1.17
N ILE A 58 7.31 -4.49 -0.62
CA ILE A 58 7.09 -4.33 0.82
C ILE A 58 5.94 -5.22 1.26
N LYS A 59 6.18 -6.00 2.32
CA LYS A 59 5.20 -6.88 2.97
C LYS A 59 5.38 -6.76 4.47
N HIS A 60 4.28 -6.82 5.21
CA HIS A 60 4.32 -6.85 6.66
C HIS A 60 3.07 -7.52 7.21
N LYS A 61 3.17 -8.09 8.42
CA LYS A 61 2.02 -8.75 9.10
C LYS A 61 0.85 -7.81 9.40
N LEU A 62 1.10 -6.49 9.43
CA LEU A 62 0.10 -5.43 9.62
C LEU A 62 -0.40 -4.84 8.29
N LEU A 63 -0.04 -5.43 7.16
CA LEU A 63 -0.50 -5.05 5.81
C LEU A 63 -1.28 -6.20 5.12
N PRO A 64 -2.18 -6.95 5.79
CA PRO A 64 -2.84 -8.11 5.21
C PRO A 64 -3.80 -7.80 4.06
N ASN A 65 -4.53 -6.67 4.10
CA ASN A 65 -5.62 -6.35 3.19
C ASN A 65 -5.58 -4.86 2.79
N LEU A 66 -4.52 -4.46 2.12
CA LEU A 66 -4.32 -3.06 1.77
C LEU A 66 -5.38 -2.58 0.77
N ASN A 67 -5.90 -1.37 0.98
CA ASN A 67 -6.77 -0.72 0.02
C ASN A 67 -6.03 0.42 -0.69
N ASP A 68 -5.58 1.40 0.08
CA ASP A 68 -4.87 2.57 -0.42
C ASP A 68 -3.75 3.00 0.53
N ILE A 69 -2.88 3.88 0.03
CA ILE A 69 -1.74 4.42 0.78
C ILE A 69 -1.56 5.91 0.54
N VAL A 70 -0.92 6.59 1.49
CA VAL A 70 -0.36 7.93 1.29
C VAL A 70 1.11 7.91 1.70
N ALA A 71 1.98 8.24 0.75
CA ALA A 71 3.42 8.24 0.92
C ALA A 71 3.89 9.53 1.62
N VAL A 72 4.73 9.37 2.63
CA VAL A 72 5.37 10.45 3.40
C VAL A 72 6.91 10.36 3.34
N GLY A 73 7.42 9.50 2.45
CA GLY A 73 8.83 9.29 2.15
C GLY A 73 9.00 8.17 1.11
N PRO A 74 10.23 7.89 0.65
CA PRO A 74 10.47 6.89 -0.39
C PRO A 74 10.00 5.48 -0.01
N GLU A 75 10.13 5.12 1.27
CA GLU A 75 9.69 3.85 1.86
C GLU A 75 8.83 4.07 3.12
N HIS A 76 8.19 5.24 3.25
CA HIS A 76 7.38 5.61 4.41
C HIS A 76 5.97 5.96 3.97
N PHE A 77 4.96 5.36 4.60
CA PHE A 77 3.56 5.59 4.21
C PHE A 77 2.58 5.25 5.32
N TYR A 78 1.40 5.85 5.23
CA TYR A 78 0.20 5.34 5.92
C TYR A 78 -0.59 4.49 4.95
N ALA A 79 -1.16 3.40 5.42
CA ALA A 79 -1.96 2.49 4.62
C ALA A 79 -3.26 2.15 5.31
N THR A 80 -4.33 2.02 4.53
CA THR A 80 -5.60 1.47 4.98
C THR A 80 -5.62 -0.02 4.76
N ASN A 81 -5.99 -0.78 5.79
CA ASN A 81 -6.42 -2.17 5.62
C ASN A 81 -7.94 -2.19 5.61
N ASP A 82 -8.57 -2.53 4.49
CA ASP A 82 -10.04 -2.50 4.37
C ASP A 82 -10.75 -3.62 5.15
N HIS A 83 -10.01 -4.66 5.52
CA HIS A 83 -10.48 -5.76 6.37
C HIS A 83 -9.39 -6.21 7.35
N TYR A 84 -9.80 -6.77 8.47
CA TYR A 84 -8.93 -7.47 9.40
C TYR A 84 -8.57 -8.88 8.91
N PHE A 85 -9.56 -9.66 8.44
CA PHE A 85 -9.33 -11.05 8.05
C PHE A 85 -8.69 -11.17 6.68
N VAL A 86 -7.75 -12.11 6.50
CA VAL A 86 -7.16 -12.41 5.16
C VAL A 86 -8.03 -13.40 4.38
N ASN A 87 -8.70 -14.31 5.09
CA ASN A 87 -9.52 -15.33 4.44
C ASN A 87 -10.73 -14.69 3.73
N PRO A 88 -10.95 -14.90 2.42
CA PRO A 88 -12.02 -14.25 1.67
C PRO A 88 -13.44 -14.47 2.22
N TYR A 89 -13.71 -15.65 2.78
CA TYR A 89 -15.01 -15.95 3.40
C TYR A 89 -15.19 -15.16 4.70
N LEU A 90 -14.15 -15.07 5.53
CA LEU A 90 -14.21 -14.27 6.77
C LEU A 90 -14.29 -12.77 6.47
N ARG A 91 -13.62 -12.26 5.43
CA ARG A 91 -13.78 -10.87 4.97
C ARG A 91 -15.23 -10.55 4.60
N SER A 92 -15.86 -11.46 3.86
CA SER A 92 -17.26 -11.29 3.48
C SER A 92 -18.16 -11.18 4.72
N TRP A 93 -17.97 -12.05 5.71
CA TRP A 93 -18.71 -11.99 6.97
C TRP A 93 -18.39 -10.75 7.81
N GLU A 94 -17.13 -10.33 7.85
CA GLU A 94 -16.69 -9.10 8.54
C GLU A 94 -17.50 -7.89 8.05
N LEU A 95 -17.64 -7.75 6.72
CA LEU A 95 -18.42 -6.70 6.09
C LEU A 95 -19.92 -6.82 6.38
N TYR A 96 -20.52 -8.01 6.16
CA TYR A 96 -21.97 -8.18 6.35
C TYR A 96 -22.42 -8.04 7.80
N LEU A 97 -21.55 -8.35 8.76
CA LEU A 97 -21.83 -8.19 10.18
C LEU A 97 -21.51 -6.78 10.69
N GLY A 98 -20.88 -5.92 9.88
CA GLY A 98 -20.50 -4.56 10.26
C GLY A 98 -19.57 -4.54 11.47
N LEU A 99 -18.57 -5.45 11.50
CA LEU A 99 -17.70 -5.59 12.67
C LEU A 99 -16.81 -4.37 12.92
N ALA A 100 -16.57 -3.57 11.87
CA ALA A 100 -15.73 -2.39 11.90
C ALA A 100 -14.31 -2.63 12.45
N TRP A 101 -13.64 -3.68 11.97
CA TRP A 101 -12.27 -4.04 12.38
C TRP A 101 -11.19 -3.58 11.41
N SER A 102 -11.55 -2.82 10.38
CA SER A 102 -10.60 -2.16 9.49
C SER A 102 -9.76 -1.13 10.26
N TYR A 103 -8.52 -0.91 9.81
CA TYR A 103 -7.53 -0.09 10.52
C TYR A 103 -6.53 0.57 9.58
N VAL A 104 -5.90 1.63 10.08
CA VAL A 104 -4.80 2.37 9.43
C VAL A 104 -3.48 2.02 10.11
N VAL A 105 -2.46 1.79 9.30
CA VAL A 105 -1.10 1.45 9.75
C VAL A 105 -0.10 2.44 9.17
N HIS A 106 0.85 2.87 9.98
CA HIS A 106 2.06 3.54 9.52
C HIS A 106 3.16 2.50 9.28
N TYR A 107 3.77 2.55 8.11
CA TYR A 107 4.93 1.74 7.74
C TYR A 107 6.17 2.61 7.57
N SER A 108 7.27 2.15 8.17
CA SER A 108 8.64 2.56 7.85
C SER A 108 9.56 1.34 7.89
N PRO A 109 10.79 1.43 7.35
CA PRO A 109 11.75 0.34 7.45
C PRO A 109 12.11 -0.07 8.89
N ASN A 110 12.01 0.87 9.85
CA ASN A 110 12.43 0.67 11.23
C ASN A 110 11.28 0.35 12.19
N GLU A 111 10.08 0.85 11.90
CA GLU A 111 8.90 0.71 12.74
C GLU A 111 7.63 0.57 11.90
N VAL A 112 6.76 -0.37 12.27
CA VAL A 112 5.43 -0.53 11.67
C VAL A 112 4.40 -0.64 12.78
N ARG A 113 3.39 0.24 12.77
CA ARG A 113 2.45 0.41 13.88
C ARG A 113 1.04 0.77 13.41
N VAL A 114 0.02 0.23 14.08
CA VAL A 114 -1.38 0.64 13.91
C VAL A 114 -1.57 2.04 14.49
N MET A 115 -2.10 2.96 13.68
CA MET A 115 -2.27 4.38 14.01
C MET A 115 -3.71 4.75 14.35
N ALA A 116 -4.66 4.05 13.74
CA ALA A 116 -6.09 4.17 14.02
C ALA A 116 -6.78 2.83 13.69
N ASP A 117 -7.85 2.50 14.40
CA ASP A 117 -8.65 1.30 14.19
C ASP A 117 -10.14 1.61 14.42
N GLY A 118 -11.01 0.61 14.18
CA GLY A 118 -12.45 0.74 14.39
C GLY A 118 -13.21 1.26 13.17
N PHE A 119 -12.66 1.12 11.96
CA PHE A 119 -13.32 1.53 10.72
C PHE A 119 -14.22 0.42 10.17
N ASP A 120 -15.36 0.79 9.60
CA ASP A 120 -16.24 -0.16 8.91
C ASP A 120 -15.60 -0.69 7.62
N PHE A 121 -14.93 0.19 6.88
CA PHE A 121 -14.21 -0.12 5.65
C PHE A 121 -13.24 1.01 5.29
N ALA A 122 -12.06 1.09 5.91
CA ALA A 122 -11.08 2.11 5.57
C ALA A 122 -10.60 1.90 4.12
N ASN A 123 -10.70 2.96 3.31
CA ASN A 123 -10.53 2.88 1.86
C ASN A 123 -9.48 3.92 1.40
N GLY A 124 -9.86 4.96 0.67
CA GLY A 124 -8.95 6.06 0.33
C GLY A 124 -8.34 6.76 1.56
N ILE A 125 -7.09 7.18 1.43
CA ILE A 125 -6.35 7.93 2.46
C ILE A 125 -5.48 9.00 1.80
N ASN A 126 -5.33 10.16 2.45
CA ASN A 126 -4.47 11.24 1.96
C ASN A 126 -3.99 12.13 3.12
N ILE A 127 -3.11 13.09 2.80
CA ILE A 127 -2.52 14.05 3.74
C ILE A 127 -2.74 15.48 3.23
N SER A 128 -2.81 16.45 4.14
CA SER A 128 -2.84 17.86 3.77
C SER A 128 -1.47 18.31 3.25
N PRO A 129 -1.40 19.41 2.48
CA PRO A 129 -0.14 19.89 1.90
C PRO A 129 0.95 20.28 2.92
N ASP A 130 0.56 20.55 4.17
CA ASP A 130 1.44 20.90 5.29
C ASP A 130 1.93 19.71 6.12
N GLY A 131 1.48 18.49 5.77
CA GLY A 131 1.83 17.25 6.49
C GLY A 131 1.12 17.08 7.83
#